data_AF-G3FGD9-F1
#
_entry.id   AF-G3FGD9-F1
#
_cell.length_a   1.000
_cell.length_b   1.000
_cell.length_c   1.000
_cell.angle_alpha   90.00
_cell.angle_beta   90.00
_cell.angle_gamma   90.00
#
_symmetry.space_group_name_H-M   'P 1'
#
loop_
_entity.id
_entity.type
_entity.pdbx_description
1 polymer ?
#
loop_
_entity_poly.entity_id
_entity_poly.type
_entity_poly.pdbx_seq_one_letter_code
_entity_poly.pdbx_strand_id
1 'polypeptide(L)' 'SMNSMLFLIFIIFESLISKRLILFKFHQSSLEWLNNYPPYDHSLIEIPLISKNKIKNIFNK' A
#
# COMPACT_ATOMS: atom_id res chain seq x y z
N SER A 1 25.38 19.05 -6.41
CA SER A 1 24.20 18.39 -7.00
C SER A 1 24.48 16.94 -7.35
N MET A 2 25.57 16.61 -8.07
CA MET A 2 25.89 15.24 -8.50
C MET A 2 25.98 14.20 -7.35
N ASN A 3 26.59 14.54 -6.23
CA ASN A 3 26.67 13.62 -5.09
C ASN A 3 25.28 13.20 -4.57
N SER A 4 24.30 14.11 -4.57
CA SER A 4 22.94 13.76 -4.16
C SER A 4 22.30 12.73 -5.07
N MET A 5 22.59 12.79 -6.38
CA MET A 5 22.10 11.79 -7.33
C MET A 5 22.77 10.43 -7.13
N LEU A 6 24.10 10.43 -6.94
CA LEU A 6 24.85 9.20 -6.63
C LEU A 6 24.34 8.53 -5.35
N PHE A 7 24.04 9.32 -4.31
CA PHE A 7 23.45 8.80 -3.07
C PHE A 7 22.04 8.25 -3.28
N LEU A 8 21.20 8.91 -4.08
CA LEU A 8 19.86 8.41 -4.39
C LEU A 8 19.92 7.04 -5.09
N ILE A 9 20.81 6.91 -6.08
CA ILE A 9 21.02 5.65 -6.82
C ILE A 9 21.50 4.54 -5.86
N PHE A 10 22.42 4.86 -4.96
CA PHE A 10 22.92 3.91 -3.97
C PHE A 10 21.82 3.43 -3.01
N ILE A 11 20.98 4.34 -2.51
CA ILE A 11 19.86 4.00 -1.61
C ILE A 11 18.84 3.10 -2.31
N ILE A 12 18.48 3.41 -3.56
CA ILE A 12 17.58 2.56 -4.34
C ILE A 12 18.19 1.16 -4.52
N PHE A 13 19.46 1.07 -4.91
CA PHE A 13 20.14 -0.21 -5.11
C PHE A 13 20.22 -1.05 -3.81
N GLU A 14 20.56 -0.44 -2.67
CA GLU A 14 20.57 -1.12 -1.37
C GLU A 14 19.18 -1.61 -0.95
N SER A 15 18.14 -0.80 -1.21
CA SER A 15 16.76 -1.17 -0.89
C SER A 15 16.25 -2.37 -1.71
N LEU A 16 16.72 -2.54 -2.95
CA LEU A 16 16.32 -3.69 -3.79
C LEU A 16 16.98 -4.99 -3.32
N ILE A 17 18.18 -4.92 -2.77
CA ILE A 17 18.91 -6.07 -2.23
C ILE A 17 18.35 -6.46 -0.86
N SER A 18 18.04 -5.47 -0.02
CA SER A 18 17.55 -5.73 1.34
C SER A 18 16.05 -6.06 1.35
N LYS A 19 15.70 -7.33 1.62
CA LYS A 19 14.31 -7.77 1.80
C LYS A 19 13.76 -7.39 3.19
N ARG A 20 13.60 -6.10 3.44
CA ARG A 20 13.09 -5.59 4.74
C ARG A 20 11.57 -5.76 4.81
N LEU A 21 11.09 -6.30 5.92
CA LEU A 21 9.65 -6.40 6.20
C LEU A 21 9.09 -5.01 6.58
N ILE A 22 7.91 -4.68 6.06
CA ILE A 22 7.16 -3.50 6.48
C ILE A 22 6.60 -3.75 7.89
N LEU A 23 7.15 -3.04 8.88
CA LEU A 23 6.70 -3.10 10.29
C LEU A 23 5.45 -2.27 10.54
N PHE A 24 5.30 -1.13 9.84
CA PHE A 24 4.18 -0.21 9.98
C PHE A 24 3.63 0.20 8.62
N LYS A 25 2.32 0.07 8.45
CA LYS A 25 1.61 0.57 7.26
C LYS A 25 1.11 1.98 7.53
N PHE A 26 1.30 2.88 6.57
CA PHE A 26 0.70 4.21 6.63
C PHE A 26 -0.83 4.10 6.51
N HIS A 27 -1.55 4.80 7.38
CA HIS A 27 -3.00 4.90 7.27
C HIS A 27 -3.37 6.01 6.29
N GLN A 28 -3.46 5.65 5.01
CA GLN A 28 -3.83 6.57 3.93
C GLN A 28 -5.26 6.29 3.46
N SER A 29 -5.96 7.34 3.02
CA SER A 29 -7.38 7.26 2.61
C SER A 29 -7.62 6.49 1.31
N SER A 30 -6.61 6.23 0.48
CA SER A 30 -6.76 5.47 -0.76
C SER A 30 -6.60 3.96 -0.53
N LEU A 31 -7.40 3.18 -1.26
CA LEU A 31 -7.49 1.72 -1.13
C LEU A 31 -6.19 0.98 -1.47
N GLU A 32 -5.33 1.57 -2.30
CA GLU A 32 -4.06 0.96 -2.71
C GLU A 32 -3.12 0.70 -1.53
N TRP A 33 -3.10 1.60 -0.53
CA TRP A 33 -2.25 1.44 0.67
C TRP A 33 -2.75 0.36 1.63
N LEU A 34 -4.01 -0.10 1.46
CA LEU A 34 -4.54 -1.24 2.20
C LEU A 34 -4.13 -2.57 1.55
N ASN A 35 -3.78 -2.58 0.26
CA ASN A 35 -3.42 -3.81 -0.44
C ASN A 35 -2.10 -4.44 0.09
N ASN A 36 -1.95 -5.75 -0.07
CA ASN A 36 -0.73 -6.44 0.33
C ASN A 36 0.44 -6.10 -0.59
N TYR A 37 1.66 -6.11 -0.04
CA TYR A 37 2.90 -5.95 -0.78
C TYR A 37 3.74 -7.24 -0.65
N PRO A 38 4.14 -7.90 -1.75
CA PRO A 38 3.80 -7.58 -3.14
C PRO A 38 2.30 -7.81 -3.45
N PRO A 39 1.74 -7.10 -4.43
CA PRO A 39 0.37 -7.34 -4.87
C PRO A 39 0.28 -8.70 -5.58
N TYR A 40 -0.89 -9.33 -5.50
CA TYR A 40 -1.23 -10.47 -6.33
C TYR A 40 -1.57 -10.02 -7.76
N ASP A 41 -1.45 -10.92 -8.74
CA ASP A 41 -1.80 -10.64 -10.15
C ASP A 41 -3.23 -10.12 -10.31
N HIS A 42 -4.15 -10.67 -9.51
CA HIS A 42 -5.49 -10.15 -9.30
C HIS A 42 -5.59 -9.54 -7.90
N SER A 43 -5.35 -8.24 -7.82
CA SER A 43 -5.21 -7.49 -6.56
C SER A 43 -6.48 -7.39 -5.72
N LEU A 44 -7.66 -7.55 -6.34
CA LEU A 44 -8.96 -7.49 -5.68
C LEU A 44 -9.76 -8.75 -5.99
N ILE A 45 -10.17 -9.47 -4.94
CA ILE A 45 -11.10 -10.60 -5.06
C ILE A 45 -12.54 -10.09 -5.14
N GLU A 46 -12.83 -9.00 -4.42
CA GLU A 46 -14.14 -8.35 -4.36
C GLU A 46 -13.99 -6.83 -4.39
N ILE A 47 -15.01 -6.14 -4.88
CA ILE A 47 -15.02 -4.67 -4.96
C ILE A 47 -15.29 -4.10 -3.55
N PRO A 48 -14.41 -3.25 -3.01
CA PRO A 48 -14.61 -2.68 -1.68
C PRO A 48 -15.80 -1.71 -1.68
N LEU A 49 -16.79 -1.99 -0.84
CA LEU A 49 -17.94 -1.11 -0.62
C LEU A 49 -17.56 0.06 0.29
N ILE A 50 -17.56 1.28 -0.26
CA ILE A 50 -17.16 2.51 0.44
C ILE A 50 -18.25 3.07 1.38
N SER A 51 -19.52 2.67 1.24
CA SER A 51 -20.63 3.26 2.01
C SER A 51 -20.93 2.53 3.34
N LYS A 52 -20.06 2.67 4.34
CA LYS A 52 -20.29 2.07 5.68
C LYS A 52 -21.61 2.53 6.35
N ASN A 53 -22.01 3.78 6.19
CA ASN A 53 -23.19 4.33 6.89
C ASN A 53 -24.53 3.93 6.26
N LYS A 54 -24.59 3.71 4.94
CA LYS A 54 -25.84 3.33 4.28
C LYS A 54 -26.11 1.83 4.41
N ILE A 55 -25.05 1.02 4.35
CA ILE A 55 -25.14 -0.45 4.42
C ILE A 55 -25.44 -0.91 5.85
N LYS A 56 -24.84 -0.29 6.88
CA LYS A 56 -25.18 -0.60 8.27
C LYS A 56 -26.67 -0.35 8.57
N ASN A 57 -27.28 0.64 7.94
CA ASN A 57 -28.73 0.88 8.03
C ASN A 57 -29.60 -0.12 7.25
N ILE A 58 -29.03 -0.81 6.26
CA ILE A 58 -29.75 -1.82 5.44
C ILE A 58 -29.68 -3.19 6.11
N PHE A 59 -28.56 -3.54 6.73
CA PHE A 59 -28.41 -4.80 7.47
C PHE A 59 -28.89 -4.73 8.92
N ASN A 60 -28.98 -3.53 9.52
CA ASN A 60 -29.62 -3.31 10.84
C ASN A 60 -31.12 -2.99 10.72
N LYS A 61 -31.72 -3.24 9.56
CA LYS A 61 -33.16 -3.24 9.35
C LYS A 61 -33.59 -4.65 8.97
#